data_AF-A0A4R1W789-F1
#
_entry.id   AF-A0A4R1W789-F1
#
_cell.length_a   1.000
_cell.length_b   1.000
_cell.length_c   1.000
_cell.angle_alpha   90.00
_cell.angle_beta   90.00
_cell.angle_gamma   90.00
#
_symmetry.space_group_name_H-M   'P 1'
#
loop_
_entity.id
_entity.type
_entity.pdbx_description
1 polymer ?
#
loop_
_entity_poly.entity_id
_entity_poly.type
_entity_poly.pdbx_seq_one_letter_code
_entity_poly.pdbx_strand_id
1 'polypeptide(L)'
;MATREATAHGYTRHEARRHIERTFNSAVLEALAGIDLADLQVTVLIGENGNPPALAVICDSIGQIDMGWIEKSNVLSGALFSSVAPLSWRATAYRALLQSIGHALPVMSFEDLFEEVSAYYWDGETEDEAARASLMQWRGHDPADLDDMPMPSGLKAQRPDWMLTENAAPLKQLPRDLCMRLRALRKAVEAISDVDRASNAWVCEFDQVAHYLPGYQDVSYLPPMTLVPFDHFARELDDVCQVGMQEGFMNVAGLRPITDVAMIDAWFTSLRLGADLLRAAQTLIDFDPAKPRG
;
A
#
# COMPACT_ATOMS: atom_id res chain seq x y z
N MET A 1 25.40 -38.74 -38.68
CA MET A 1 24.63 -38.04 -37.64
C MET A 1 24.86 -36.56 -37.83
N ALA A 2 23.91 -35.84 -38.43
CA ALA A 2 24.00 -34.41 -38.66
C ALA A 2 23.38 -33.68 -37.46
N THR A 3 24.23 -32.98 -36.73
CA THR A 3 23.86 -32.02 -35.69
C THR A 3 23.01 -30.92 -36.33
N ARG A 4 21.73 -30.85 -35.98
CA ARG A 4 20.90 -29.68 -36.28
C ARG A 4 21.41 -28.53 -35.42
N GLU A 5 22.31 -27.72 -35.97
CA GLU A 5 22.48 -26.34 -35.52
C GLU A 5 21.13 -25.65 -35.68
N ALA A 6 20.47 -25.36 -34.56
CA ALA A 6 19.37 -24.42 -34.55
C ALA A 6 19.96 -23.05 -34.91
N THR A 7 19.90 -22.69 -36.18
CA THR A 7 20.27 -21.36 -36.65
C THR A 7 19.43 -20.34 -35.89
N ALA A 8 20.07 -19.65 -34.93
CA ALA A 8 19.48 -18.52 -34.26
C ALA A 8 18.99 -17.54 -35.33
N HIS A 9 17.68 -17.34 -35.43
CA HIS A 9 17.12 -16.33 -36.32
C HIS A 9 17.69 -14.98 -35.86
N GLY A 10 18.58 -14.41 -36.68
CA GLY A 10 19.14 -13.09 -36.43
C GLY A 10 18.03 -12.05 -36.58
N TYR A 11 17.54 -11.52 -35.48
CA TYR A 11 16.60 -10.41 -35.52
C TYR A 11 17.27 -9.15 -36.07
N THR A 12 16.58 -8.41 -36.94
CA THR A 12 16.92 -7.01 -37.18
C THR A 12 16.71 -6.20 -35.89
N ARG A 13 17.36 -5.04 -35.76
CA ARG A 13 17.19 -4.18 -34.57
C ARG A 13 15.73 -3.87 -34.23
N HIS A 14 14.89 -3.64 -35.25
CA HIS A 14 13.46 -3.37 -35.06
C HIS A 14 12.66 -4.61 -34.66
N GLU A 15 13.05 -5.80 -35.10
CA GLU A 15 12.41 -7.05 -34.68
C GLU A 15 12.84 -7.43 -33.28
N ALA A 16 14.12 -7.27 -32.93
CA ALA A 16 14.63 -7.50 -31.58
C ALA A 16 13.93 -6.59 -30.58
N ARG A 17 13.81 -5.28 -30.88
CA ARG A 17 13.07 -4.33 -30.05
C ARG A 17 11.62 -4.77 -29.82
N ARG A 18 10.89 -5.06 -30.91
CA ARG A 18 9.49 -5.51 -30.80
C ARG A 18 9.34 -6.83 -30.05
N HIS A 19 10.30 -7.74 -30.20
CA HIS A 19 10.31 -8.99 -29.45
C HIS A 19 10.52 -8.74 -27.95
N ILE A 20 11.51 -7.92 -27.58
CA ILE A 20 11.77 -7.55 -26.18
C ILE A 20 10.55 -6.88 -25.56
N GLU A 21 9.98 -5.86 -26.22
CA GLU A 21 8.79 -5.15 -25.72
C GLU A 21 7.61 -6.10 -25.48
N ARG A 22 7.31 -7.00 -26.43
CA ARG A 22 6.22 -7.98 -26.27
C ARG A 22 6.47 -8.96 -25.15
N THR A 23 7.69 -9.50 -25.07
CA THR A 23 8.06 -10.48 -24.04
C THR A 23 8.03 -9.85 -22.66
N PHE A 24 8.54 -8.63 -22.51
CA PHE A 24 8.51 -7.87 -21.27
C PHE A 24 7.07 -7.60 -20.83
N ASN A 25 6.25 -7.03 -21.72
CA ASN A 25 4.85 -6.73 -21.40
C ASN A 25 4.06 -7.99 -21.01
N SER A 26 4.26 -9.10 -21.73
CA SER A 26 3.62 -10.37 -21.38
C SER A 26 4.03 -10.86 -20.00
N ALA A 27 5.31 -10.79 -19.65
CA ALA A 27 5.82 -11.24 -18.36
C ALA A 27 5.32 -10.37 -17.20
N VAL A 28 5.23 -9.05 -17.39
CA VAL A 28 4.64 -8.13 -16.41
C VAL A 28 3.16 -8.41 -16.21
N LEU A 29 2.39 -8.49 -17.30
CA LEU A 29 0.94 -8.74 -17.22
C LEU A 29 0.63 -10.10 -16.58
N GLU A 30 1.43 -11.12 -16.87
CA GLU A 30 1.32 -12.43 -16.22
C GLU A 30 1.63 -12.34 -14.72
N ALA A 31 2.68 -11.61 -14.32
CA ALA A 31 3.05 -11.45 -12.92
C ALA A 31 1.96 -10.73 -12.12
N LEU A 32 1.38 -9.66 -12.67
CA LEU A 32 0.35 -8.83 -12.04
C LEU A 32 -1.08 -9.36 -12.20
N ALA A 33 -1.28 -10.45 -12.94
CA ALA A 33 -2.61 -11.00 -13.20
C ALA A 33 -3.37 -11.34 -11.90
N GLY A 34 -4.66 -11.01 -11.88
CA GLY A 34 -5.58 -11.32 -10.78
C GLY A 34 -5.37 -10.48 -9.52
N ILE A 35 -4.77 -9.30 -9.65
CA ILE A 35 -4.73 -8.28 -8.61
C ILE A 35 -5.77 -7.21 -8.98
N ASP A 36 -6.81 -7.10 -8.17
CA ASP A 36 -7.87 -6.10 -8.30
C ASP A 36 -7.79 -5.04 -7.18
N LEU A 37 -6.89 -5.24 -6.21
CA LEU A 37 -6.70 -4.37 -5.05
C LEU A 37 -6.20 -2.97 -5.43
N ALA A 38 -5.43 -2.87 -6.50
CA ALA A 38 -4.85 -1.63 -7.01
C ALA A 38 -4.56 -1.76 -8.52
N ASP A 39 -4.64 -0.64 -9.23
CA ASP A 39 -4.22 -0.51 -10.63
C ASP A 39 -2.71 -0.33 -10.69
N LEU A 40 -2.00 -1.38 -11.12
CA LEU A 40 -0.55 -1.45 -11.14
C LEU A 40 -0.02 -1.43 -12.56
N GLN A 41 0.95 -0.55 -12.79
CA GLN A 41 1.64 -0.43 -14.06
C GLN A 41 3.14 -0.55 -13.87
N VAL A 42 3.83 -1.10 -14.87
CA VAL A 42 5.28 -1.12 -14.91
C VAL A 42 5.75 -0.29 -16.08
N THR A 43 6.67 0.64 -15.82
CA THR A 43 7.27 1.48 -16.84
C THR A 43 8.79 1.31 -16.87
N VAL A 44 9.35 1.40 -18.08
CA VAL A 44 10.79 1.41 -18.31
C VAL A 44 11.23 2.86 -18.48
N LEU A 45 12.03 3.36 -17.54
CA LEU A 45 12.52 4.72 -17.52
C LEU A 45 13.89 4.78 -18.19
N ILE A 46 14.04 5.73 -19.11
CA ILE A 46 15.33 6.01 -19.74
C ILE A 46 16.18 6.76 -18.71
N GLY A 47 17.37 6.22 -18.42
CA GLY A 47 18.32 6.91 -17.57
C GLY A 47 18.91 8.13 -18.28
N GLU A 48 18.89 9.27 -17.61
CA GLU A 48 19.50 10.52 -18.08
C GLU A 48 20.67 10.94 -17.17
N ASN A 49 21.53 11.85 -17.65
CA ASN A 49 22.65 12.42 -16.87
C ASN A 49 23.63 11.38 -16.28
N GLY A 50 23.86 10.28 -17.00
CA GLY A 50 24.76 9.21 -16.56
C GLY A 50 24.09 8.12 -15.70
N ASN A 51 22.80 8.26 -15.41
CA ASN A 51 22.03 7.20 -14.77
C ASN A 51 21.76 6.04 -15.75
N PRO A 52 21.80 4.78 -15.28
CA PRO A 52 21.36 3.64 -16.07
C PRO A 52 19.82 3.67 -16.27
N PRO A 53 19.25 2.90 -17.21
CA PRO A 53 17.79 2.76 -17.29
C PRO A 53 17.22 2.16 -16.00
N ALA A 54 15.96 2.44 -15.69
CA ALA A 54 15.29 1.92 -14.50
C ALA A 54 13.94 1.26 -14.84
N LEU A 55 13.49 0.37 -13.96
CA LEU A 55 12.14 -0.17 -13.96
C LEU A 55 11.39 0.40 -12.76
N ALA A 56 10.21 0.96 -13.01
CA ALA A 56 9.34 1.49 -11.97
C ALA A 56 7.99 0.76 -11.96
N VAL A 57 7.49 0.47 -10.76
CA VAL A 57 6.14 0.00 -10.49
C VAL A 57 5.34 1.19 -9.98
N ILE A 58 4.26 1.52 -10.68
CA ILE A 58 3.38 2.66 -10.40
C ILE A 58 2.03 2.14 -9.97
N CYS A 59 1.45 2.75 -8.94
CA CYS A 59 0.11 2.48 -8.44
C CYS A 59 -0.82 3.64 -8.82
N ASP A 60 -1.66 3.49 -9.83
CA ASP A 60 -2.56 4.58 -10.27
C ASP A 60 -3.86 4.66 -9.45
N SER A 61 -4.08 3.71 -8.53
CA SER A 61 -5.20 3.78 -7.59
C SER A 61 -5.03 4.87 -6.54
N ILE A 62 -6.13 5.56 -6.25
CA ILE A 62 -6.22 6.62 -5.23
C ILE A 62 -7.42 6.31 -4.32
N GLY A 63 -7.24 6.53 -3.01
CA GLY A 63 -8.31 6.44 -2.01
C GLY A 63 -8.22 5.22 -1.08
N GLN A 64 -9.33 4.93 -0.41
CA GLN A 64 -9.42 3.88 0.59
C GLN A 64 -9.44 2.51 -0.09
N ILE A 65 -8.67 1.57 0.47
CA ILE A 65 -8.81 0.15 0.16
C ILE A 65 -10.07 -0.37 0.85
N ASP A 66 -11.05 -0.84 0.07
CA ASP A 66 -12.24 -1.51 0.60
C ASP A 66 -11.84 -2.84 1.26
N MET A 67 -11.86 -2.90 2.60
CA MET A 67 -11.54 -4.10 3.36
C MET A 67 -12.76 -5.01 3.60
N GLY A 68 -13.90 -4.70 2.99
CA GLY A 68 -15.08 -5.55 2.88
C GLY A 68 -15.64 -5.97 4.24
N TRP A 69 -15.54 -7.26 4.57
CA TRP A 69 -16.10 -7.82 5.81
C TRP A 69 -15.43 -7.30 7.09
N ILE A 70 -14.22 -6.76 6.99
CA ILE A 70 -13.44 -6.23 8.12
C ILE A 70 -14.09 -4.93 8.64
N GLU A 71 -14.61 -4.09 7.75
CA GLU A 71 -15.18 -2.78 8.09
C GLU A 71 -16.64 -2.88 8.55
N LYS A 72 -17.35 -3.97 8.22
CA LYS A 72 -18.77 -4.15 8.55
C LYS A 72 -19.03 -3.95 10.05
N SER A 73 -20.00 -3.10 10.36
CA SER A 73 -20.51 -2.88 11.71
C SER A 73 -21.94 -3.41 11.87
N ASN A 74 -22.32 -3.75 13.12
CA ASN A 74 -23.68 -4.20 13.43
C ASN A 74 -24.72 -3.07 13.34
N VAL A 75 -24.28 -1.80 13.33
CA VAL A 75 -25.10 -0.60 13.57
C VAL A 75 -26.07 -0.31 12.42
N LEU A 76 -25.82 -0.85 11.22
CA LEU A 76 -26.67 -0.66 10.02
C LEU A 76 -27.21 -1.96 9.42
N SER A 77 -27.19 -3.08 10.16
CA SER A 77 -27.79 -4.34 9.68
C SER A 77 -29.33 -4.31 9.74
N GLY A 78 -29.94 -3.40 8.95
CA GLY A 78 -31.37 -3.39 8.64
C GLY A 78 -31.81 -4.58 7.77
N ALA A 79 -30.85 -5.36 7.25
CA ALA A 79 -31.10 -6.68 6.69
C ALA A 79 -30.97 -7.72 7.80
N LEU A 80 -32.10 -8.25 8.27
CA LEU A 80 -32.28 -9.25 9.33
C LEU A 80 -31.41 -10.54 9.27
N PHE A 81 -30.46 -10.67 8.34
CA PHE A 81 -29.73 -11.91 8.07
C PHE A 81 -28.24 -11.75 7.70
N SER A 82 -27.63 -10.55 7.73
CA SER A 82 -26.19 -10.41 7.50
C SER A 82 -25.40 -10.62 8.80
N SER A 83 -24.75 -11.78 8.96
CA SER A 83 -23.84 -12.00 10.09
C SER A 83 -22.58 -11.13 9.93
N VAL A 84 -22.22 -10.39 10.97
CA VAL A 84 -20.95 -9.66 11.05
C VAL A 84 -19.94 -10.53 11.79
N ALA A 85 -18.72 -10.61 11.25
CA ALA A 85 -17.65 -11.38 11.88
C ALA A 85 -17.32 -10.82 13.29
N PRO A 86 -16.95 -11.69 14.26
CA PRO A 86 -16.47 -11.26 15.56
C PRO A 86 -15.41 -10.17 15.46
N LEU A 87 -15.48 -9.17 16.35
CA LEU A 87 -14.55 -8.05 16.40
C LEU A 87 -13.08 -8.51 16.36
N SER A 88 -12.76 -9.53 17.15
CA SER A 88 -11.39 -10.02 17.24
C SER A 88 -10.87 -10.67 15.96
N TRP A 89 -11.76 -11.15 15.07
CA TRP A 89 -11.37 -11.67 13.76
C TRP A 89 -11.10 -10.53 12.79
N ARG A 90 -11.96 -9.51 12.80
CA ARG A 90 -11.81 -8.28 12.00
C ARG A 90 -10.51 -7.57 12.37
N ALA A 91 -10.26 -7.36 13.68
CA ALA A 91 -9.03 -6.77 14.18
C ALA A 91 -7.77 -7.58 13.82
N THR A 92 -7.83 -8.92 13.86
CA THR A 92 -6.69 -9.72 13.42
C THR A 92 -6.42 -9.60 11.92
N ALA A 93 -7.46 -9.53 11.09
CA ALA A 93 -7.32 -9.37 9.65
C ALA A 93 -6.79 -7.97 9.30
N TYR A 94 -7.34 -6.91 9.90
CA TYR A 94 -6.83 -5.55 9.75
C TYR A 94 -5.36 -5.44 10.14
N ARG A 95 -4.98 -5.95 11.33
CA ARG A 95 -3.58 -5.95 11.77
C ARG A 95 -2.66 -6.65 10.76
N ALA A 96 -3.12 -7.76 10.18
CA ALA A 96 -2.34 -8.47 9.18
C ALA A 96 -2.18 -7.66 7.89
N LEU A 97 -3.23 -6.97 7.43
CA LEU A 97 -3.15 -6.08 6.26
C LEU A 97 -2.21 -4.90 6.52
N LEU A 98 -2.35 -4.23 7.67
CA LEU A 98 -1.51 -3.12 8.11
C LEU A 98 -0.01 -3.50 8.10
N GLN A 99 0.32 -4.70 8.55
CA GLN A 99 1.70 -5.19 8.60
C GLN A 99 2.25 -5.70 7.25
N SER A 100 1.39 -5.89 6.25
CA SER A 100 1.76 -6.59 5.02
C SER A 100 1.76 -5.68 3.80
N ILE A 101 0.70 -4.88 3.62
CA ILE A 101 0.40 -4.25 2.32
C ILE A 101 1.46 -3.22 1.90
N GLY A 102 2.08 -2.53 2.86
CA GLY A 102 3.15 -1.56 2.62
C GLY A 102 4.43 -2.14 2.01
N HIS A 103 4.56 -3.47 1.90
CA HIS A 103 5.69 -4.10 1.19
C HIS A 103 5.54 -4.06 -0.33
N ALA A 104 4.36 -3.76 -0.85
CA ALA A 104 4.08 -3.78 -2.29
C ALA A 104 3.15 -2.65 -2.77
N LEU A 105 2.51 -1.90 -1.86
CA LEU A 105 1.72 -0.72 -2.23
C LEU A 105 2.10 0.48 -1.37
N PRO A 106 2.13 1.68 -1.95
CA PRO A 106 2.22 2.92 -1.18
C PRO A 106 0.86 3.16 -0.53
N VAL A 107 0.74 2.82 0.75
CA VAL A 107 -0.51 2.94 1.52
C VAL A 107 -0.28 3.65 2.84
N MET A 108 -1.12 4.64 3.12
CA MET A 108 -1.14 5.39 4.37
C MET A 108 -1.91 4.62 5.46
N SER A 109 -1.29 4.45 6.62
CA SER A 109 -1.89 3.90 7.83
C SER A 109 -2.57 4.98 8.68
N PHE A 110 -3.23 4.57 9.77
CA PHE A 110 -3.75 5.54 10.73
C PHE A 110 -2.62 6.28 11.44
N GLU A 111 -1.52 5.61 11.74
CA GLU A 111 -0.35 6.21 12.39
C GLU A 111 0.24 7.31 11.50
N ASP A 112 0.34 7.08 10.19
CA ASP A 112 0.77 8.09 9.21
C ASP A 112 -0.22 9.26 9.16
N LEU A 113 -1.53 9.00 9.07
CA LEU A 113 -2.54 10.07 9.13
C LEU A 113 -2.44 10.88 10.42
N PHE A 114 -2.27 10.21 11.56
CA PHE A 114 -2.19 10.88 12.85
C PHE A 114 -0.95 11.76 12.96
N GLU A 115 0.18 11.33 12.39
CA GLU A 115 1.39 12.14 12.28
C GLU A 115 1.14 13.41 11.44
N GLU A 116 0.49 13.26 10.28
CA GLU A 116 0.16 14.39 9.40
C GLU A 116 -0.82 15.38 10.02
N VAL A 117 -1.91 14.88 10.63
CA VAL A 117 -2.87 15.71 11.35
C VAL A 117 -2.19 16.42 12.52
N SER A 118 -1.29 15.72 13.22
CA SER A 118 -0.52 16.29 14.32
C SER A 118 0.37 17.44 13.86
N ALA A 119 1.12 17.25 12.77
CA ALA A 119 1.93 18.30 12.16
C ALA A 119 1.08 19.49 11.70
N TYR A 120 -0.09 19.22 11.11
CA TYR A 120 -0.97 20.24 10.54
C TYR A 120 -1.69 21.08 11.60
N TYR A 121 -2.30 20.43 12.60
CA TYR A 121 -3.17 21.08 13.59
C TYR A 121 -2.50 21.38 14.93
N TRP A 122 -1.52 20.58 15.34
CA TRP A 122 -1.00 20.60 16.71
C TRP A 122 0.51 20.84 16.75
N ASP A 123 1.09 21.36 15.67
CA ASP A 123 2.53 21.64 15.51
C ASP A 123 3.41 20.40 15.80
N GLY A 124 2.89 19.21 15.54
CA GLY A 124 3.57 17.92 15.76
C GLY A 124 3.29 17.28 17.13
N GLU A 125 2.50 17.91 18.00
CA GLU A 125 2.18 17.37 19.32
C GLU A 125 1.13 16.26 19.28
N THR A 126 1.43 15.16 19.98
CA THR A 126 0.62 13.92 19.92
C THR A 126 -0.24 13.67 21.17
N GLU A 127 -0.11 14.53 22.17
CA GLU A 127 -0.84 14.48 23.44
C GLU A 127 -1.59 15.80 23.68
N ASP A 128 -2.77 15.69 24.26
CA ASP A 128 -3.73 16.79 24.42
C ASP A 128 -3.16 18.01 25.15
N GLU A 129 -2.49 17.80 26.28
CA GLU A 129 -1.90 18.88 27.06
C GLU A 129 -0.77 19.58 26.32
N ALA A 130 0.04 18.82 25.58
CA ALA A 130 1.15 19.36 24.80
C ALA A 130 0.62 20.14 23.59
N ALA A 131 -0.36 19.60 22.88
CA ALA A 131 -1.05 20.27 21.77
C ALA A 131 -1.67 21.60 22.22
N ARG A 132 -2.40 21.60 23.34
CA ARG A 132 -2.98 22.83 23.91
C ARG A 132 -1.90 23.86 24.26
N ALA A 133 -0.82 23.43 24.91
CA ALA A 133 0.29 24.31 25.24
C ALA A 133 0.96 24.91 23.99
N SER A 134 1.19 24.11 22.97
CA SER A 134 1.76 24.56 21.69
C SER A 134 0.87 25.58 21.00
N LEU A 135 -0.43 25.29 20.88
CA LEU A 135 -1.41 26.18 20.26
C LEU A 135 -1.51 27.54 20.98
N MET A 136 -1.44 27.56 22.31
CA MET A 136 -1.40 28.82 23.06
C MET A 136 -0.08 29.56 22.83
N GLN A 137 1.05 28.85 22.89
CA GLN A 137 2.38 29.47 22.87
C GLN A 137 2.77 29.98 21.48
N TRP A 138 2.50 29.21 20.43
CA TRP A 138 3.02 29.45 19.08
C TRP A 138 1.98 29.96 18.11
N ARG A 139 0.71 29.56 18.29
CA ARG A 139 -0.41 30.01 17.46
C ARG A 139 -1.24 31.12 18.12
N GLY A 140 -1.00 31.40 19.40
CA GLY A 140 -1.63 32.51 20.12
C GLY A 140 -3.11 32.30 20.42
N HIS A 141 -3.59 31.05 20.44
CA HIS A 141 -4.98 30.75 20.80
C HIS A 141 -5.28 31.12 22.25
N ASP A 142 -6.48 31.67 22.49
CA ASP A 142 -7.02 31.80 23.84
C ASP A 142 -7.44 30.42 24.35
N PRO A 143 -7.20 30.07 25.63
CA PRO A 143 -7.76 28.87 26.26
C PRO A 143 -9.24 28.61 25.95
N ALA A 144 -10.07 29.65 25.85
CA ALA A 144 -11.49 29.51 25.57
C ALA A 144 -11.78 28.99 24.14
N ASP A 145 -10.90 29.26 23.18
CA ASP A 145 -11.06 28.80 21.79
C ASP A 145 -10.66 27.34 21.61
N LEU A 146 -9.89 26.76 22.56
CA LEU A 146 -9.38 25.40 22.47
C LEU A 146 -10.41 24.32 22.80
N ASP A 147 -11.48 24.67 23.52
CA ASP A 147 -12.50 23.72 23.95
C ASP A 147 -13.29 23.14 22.76
N ASP A 148 -13.42 23.91 21.66
CA ASP A 148 -14.12 23.52 20.43
C ASP A 148 -13.19 22.91 19.37
N MET A 149 -11.88 22.87 19.63
CA MET A 149 -10.89 22.34 18.68
C MET A 149 -10.71 20.82 18.82
N PRO A 150 -10.53 20.08 17.72
CA PRO A 150 -10.19 18.66 17.79
C PRO A 150 -8.83 18.49 18.45
N MET A 151 -8.75 17.53 19.38
CA MET A 151 -7.54 17.21 20.14
C MET A 151 -7.01 15.81 19.75
N PRO A 152 -5.71 15.54 19.97
CA PRO A 152 -5.10 14.24 19.67
C PRO A 152 -5.88 13.02 20.19
N SER A 153 -6.34 13.09 21.45
CA SER A 153 -7.11 12.02 22.09
C SER A 153 -8.45 11.78 21.42
N GLY A 154 -9.12 12.85 20.98
CA GLY A 154 -10.39 12.79 20.25
C GLY A 154 -10.24 12.05 18.93
N LEU A 155 -9.20 12.37 18.16
CA LEU A 155 -8.91 11.68 16.90
C LEU A 155 -8.58 10.19 17.13
N LYS A 156 -7.74 9.87 18.13
CA LYS A 156 -7.41 8.48 18.48
C LYS A 156 -8.66 7.68 18.88
N ALA A 157 -9.62 8.32 19.56
CA ALA A 157 -10.87 7.71 20.02
C ALA A 157 -11.90 7.46 18.91
N GLN A 158 -11.80 8.17 17.78
CA GLN A 158 -12.67 7.99 16.61
C GLN A 158 -12.40 6.67 15.87
N ARG A 159 -11.24 6.05 16.12
CA ARG A 159 -10.87 4.77 15.51
C ARG A 159 -11.92 3.70 15.82
N PRO A 160 -12.46 3.04 14.78
CA PRO A 160 -13.23 1.83 14.96
C PRO A 160 -12.48 0.78 15.77
N ASP A 161 -13.19 0.04 16.63
CA ASP A 161 -12.60 -1.02 17.46
C ASP A 161 -11.83 -2.07 16.64
N TRP A 162 -12.23 -2.32 15.38
CA TRP A 162 -11.56 -3.30 14.52
C TRP A 162 -10.20 -2.79 14.01
N MET A 163 -9.91 -1.49 14.08
CA MET A 163 -8.57 -0.95 13.78
C MET A 163 -7.60 -1.13 14.96
N LEU A 164 -8.11 -1.36 16.16
CA LEU A 164 -7.28 -1.48 17.36
C LEU A 164 -6.58 -2.84 17.38
N THR A 165 -5.26 -2.84 17.26
CA THR A 165 -4.48 -4.08 17.18
C THR A 165 -4.52 -4.90 18.48
N GLU A 166 -4.82 -4.29 19.62
CA GLU A 166 -5.05 -4.99 20.90
C GLU A 166 -6.29 -5.90 20.87
N ASN A 167 -7.28 -5.61 20.02
CA ASN A 167 -8.49 -6.40 19.88
C ASN A 167 -8.26 -7.69 19.06
N ALA A 168 -7.09 -7.85 18.43
CA ALA A 168 -6.77 -8.99 17.60
C ALA A 168 -6.63 -10.28 18.42
N ALA A 169 -7.35 -11.34 18.02
CA ALA A 169 -7.23 -12.66 18.62
C ALA A 169 -5.95 -13.41 18.18
N PRO A 170 -5.39 -14.28 19.05
CA PRO A 170 -4.40 -15.26 18.67
C PRO A 170 -4.90 -16.20 17.56
N LEU A 171 -4.02 -16.59 16.63
CA LEU A 171 -4.39 -17.46 15.49
C LEU A 171 -5.14 -18.74 15.89
N LYS A 172 -4.83 -19.33 17.04
CA LYS A 172 -5.48 -20.56 17.54
C LYS A 172 -6.97 -20.40 17.87
N GLN A 173 -7.47 -19.17 18.01
CA GLN A 173 -8.87 -18.86 18.33
C GLN A 173 -9.68 -18.47 17.08
N LEU A 174 -9.05 -18.44 15.90
CA LEU A 174 -9.70 -18.08 14.65
C LEU A 174 -10.22 -19.32 13.91
N PRO A 175 -11.21 -19.16 13.01
CA PRO A 175 -11.63 -20.24 12.11
C PRO A 175 -10.46 -20.71 11.26
N ARG A 176 -10.43 -22.03 11.00
CA ARG A 176 -9.36 -22.67 10.23
C ARG A 176 -9.07 -21.95 8.92
N ASP A 177 -10.10 -21.60 8.15
CA ASP A 177 -9.94 -20.94 6.85
C ASP A 177 -9.32 -19.55 6.96
N LEU A 178 -9.73 -18.76 7.97
CA LEU A 178 -9.12 -17.46 8.25
C LEU A 178 -7.64 -17.63 8.65
N CYS A 179 -7.33 -18.62 9.50
CA CYS A 179 -5.93 -18.93 9.84
C CYS A 179 -5.09 -19.26 8.60
N MET A 180 -5.63 -20.01 7.65
CA MET A 180 -4.89 -20.40 6.44
C MET A 180 -4.54 -19.17 5.60
N ARG A 181 -5.49 -18.26 5.41
CA ARG A 181 -5.27 -17.02 4.63
C ARG A 181 -4.28 -16.08 5.32
N LEU A 182 -4.41 -15.90 6.63
CA LEU A 182 -3.44 -15.12 7.42
C LEU A 182 -2.02 -15.70 7.34
N ARG A 183 -1.89 -17.04 7.36
CA ARG A 183 -0.60 -17.72 7.18
C ARG A 183 -0.05 -17.56 5.76
N ALA A 184 -0.92 -17.62 4.74
CA ALA A 184 -0.53 -17.41 3.36
C ALA A 184 -0.01 -15.99 3.14
N LEU A 185 -0.72 -14.97 3.66
CA LEU A 185 -0.27 -13.58 3.65
C LEU A 185 1.07 -13.41 4.35
N ARG A 186 1.21 -13.95 5.57
CA ARG A 186 2.48 -13.92 6.31
C ARG A 186 3.62 -14.56 5.53
N LYS A 187 3.38 -15.71 4.89
CA LYS A 187 4.40 -16.39 4.07
C LYS A 187 4.81 -15.53 2.87
N ALA A 188 3.87 -14.83 2.26
CA ALA A 188 4.17 -13.92 1.16
C ALA A 188 5.00 -12.72 1.62
N VAL A 189 4.71 -12.16 2.80
CA VAL A 189 5.54 -11.13 3.46
C VAL A 189 6.95 -11.65 3.70
N GLU A 190 7.10 -12.80 4.34
CA GLU A 190 8.42 -13.41 4.60
C GLU A 190 9.21 -13.57 3.27
N ALA A 191 8.55 -14.03 2.20
CA ALA A 191 9.19 -14.22 0.91
C ALA A 191 9.67 -12.91 0.25
N ILE A 192 8.90 -11.81 0.32
CA ILE A 192 9.34 -10.52 -0.24
C ILE A 192 10.37 -9.82 0.65
N SER A 193 10.28 -9.99 1.98
CA SER A 193 11.25 -9.42 2.93
C SER A 193 12.63 -10.07 2.82
N ASP A 194 12.70 -11.33 2.39
CA ASP A 194 13.95 -12.06 2.15
C ASP A 194 14.66 -11.65 0.85
N VAL A 195 14.01 -10.87 -0.02
CA VAL A 195 14.60 -10.36 -1.26
C VAL A 195 15.61 -9.27 -0.95
N ASP A 196 16.80 -9.38 -1.56
CA ASP A 196 17.81 -8.31 -1.48
C ASP A 196 17.25 -6.97 -1.98
N ARG A 197 17.45 -5.93 -1.17
CA ARG A 197 16.89 -4.59 -1.42
C ARG A 197 17.33 -4.02 -2.77
N ALA A 198 18.55 -4.32 -3.24
CA ALA A 198 19.05 -3.83 -4.52
C ALA A 198 18.33 -4.43 -5.73
N SER A 199 17.70 -5.61 -5.56
CA SER A 199 16.98 -6.34 -6.60
C SER A 199 15.45 -6.30 -6.44
N ASN A 200 14.95 -5.65 -5.39
CA ASN A 200 13.54 -5.66 -5.04
C ASN A 200 12.73 -4.64 -5.86
N ALA A 201 11.80 -5.14 -6.67
CA ALA A 201 10.92 -4.35 -7.53
C ALA A 201 10.00 -3.38 -6.79
N TRP A 202 9.74 -3.63 -5.50
CA TRP A 202 8.76 -2.90 -4.67
C TRP A 202 9.40 -1.97 -3.65
N VAL A 203 10.72 -1.79 -3.70
CA VAL A 203 11.40 -0.80 -2.86
C VAL A 203 11.50 0.49 -3.66
N CYS A 204 11.06 1.58 -3.04
CA CYS A 204 11.15 2.93 -3.58
C CYS A 204 12.01 3.80 -2.66
N GLU A 205 12.88 4.62 -3.22
CA GLU A 205 13.62 5.64 -2.48
C GLU A 205 13.27 7.01 -3.09
N PHE A 206 12.71 7.91 -2.30
CA PHE A 206 12.15 9.18 -2.77
C PHE A 206 13.17 10.01 -3.55
N ASP A 207 14.39 10.12 -3.02
CA ASP A 207 15.50 10.80 -3.70
C ASP A 207 15.72 10.22 -5.09
N GLN A 208 15.63 8.89 -5.23
CA GLN A 208 15.82 8.22 -6.51
C GLN A 208 14.69 8.52 -7.50
N VAL A 209 13.44 8.61 -7.03
CA VAL A 209 12.29 8.98 -7.86
C VAL A 209 12.52 10.33 -8.54
N ALA A 210 12.95 11.34 -7.78
CA ALA A 210 13.17 12.69 -8.31
C ALA A 210 14.24 12.74 -9.44
N HIS A 211 15.17 11.78 -9.50
CA HIS A 211 16.18 11.70 -10.55
C HIS A 211 15.66 11.12 -11.87
N TYR A 212 14.67 10.21 -11.81
CA TYR A 212 14.12 9.54 -12.99
C TYR A 212 12.79 10.13 -13.45
N LEU A 213 12.05 10.74 -12.53
CA LEU A 213 10.74 11.33 -12.75
C LEU A 213 10.75 12.77 -12.23
N PRO A 214 11.30 13.74 -13.00
CA PRO A 214 11.41 15.12 -12.54
C PRO A 214 10.07 15.77 -12.14
N GLY A 215 8.96 15.32 -12.74
CA GLY A 215 7.62 15.78 -12.37
C GLY A 215 7.14 15.34 -10.99
N TYR A 216 7.90 14.50 -10.27
CA TYR A 216 7.61 14.05 -8.91
C TYR A 216 8.35 14.87 -7.85
N GLN A 217 9.01 15.97 -8.21
CA GLN A 217 9.65 16.86 -7.24
C GLN A 217 8.64 17.66 -6.41
N ASP A 218 7.48 17.97 -7.01
CA ASP A 218 6.46 18.84 -6.42
C ASP A 218 5.22 18.07 -5.93
N VAL A 219 5.19 16.74 -6.10
CA VAL A 219 4.05 15.91 -5.64
C VAL A 219 4.09 15.74 -4.12
N SER A 220 2.92 15.47 -3.52
CA SER A 220 2.85 15.10 -2.11
C SER A 220 3.65 13.83 -1.85
N TYR A 221 4.42 13.82 -0.75
CA TYR A 221 5.10 12.60 -0.27
C TYR A 221 4.12 11.56 0.28
N LEU A 222 2.85 11.94 0.49
CA LEU A 222 1.83 11.03 0.99
C LEU A 222 1.51 9.95 -0.04
N PRO A 223 1.26 8.72 0.43
CA PRO A 223 0.77 7.66 -0.43
C PRO A 223 -0.62 7.98 -1.03
N PRO A 224 -0.92 7.51 -2.25
CA PRO A 224 -2.21 7.73 -2.90
C PRO A 224 -3.35 6.91 -2.30
N MET A 225 -3.03 5.79 -1.65
CA MET A 225 -4.00 4.86 -1.07
C MET A 225 -3.97 4.89 0.45
N THR A 226 -5.06 4.48 1.10
CA THR A 226 -5.13 4.43 2.57
C THR A 226 -5.88 3.20 3.10
N LEU A 227 -5.47 2.71 4.28
CA LEU A 227 -6.24 1.77 5.09
C LEU A 227 -7.16 2.48 6.10
N VAL A 228 -7.15 3.81 6.13
CA VAL A 228 -8.00 4.61 7.00
C VAL A 228 -9.39 4.74 6.39
N PRO A 229 -10.47 4.41 7.12
CA PRO A 229 -11.82 4.47 6.57
C PRO A 229 -12.33 5.92 6.45
N PHE A 230 -12.79 6.30 5.25
CA PHE A 230 -13.37 7.63 4.99
C PHE A 230 -14.61 7.90 5.84
N ASP A 231 -15.44 6.89 6.09
CA ASP A 231 -16.65 7.03 6.93
C ASP A 231 -16.35 7.56 8.35
N HIS A 232 -15.11 7.39 8.81
CA HIS A 232 -14.66 7.91 10.10
C HIS A 232 -13.81 9.15 9.95
N PHE A 233 -12.91 9.25 8.96
CA PHE A 233 -11.84 10.26 8.94
C PHE A 233 -11.87 11.16 7.69
N ALA A 234 -13.01 11.29 7.00
CA ALA A 234 -13.10 12.05 5.75
C ALA A 234 -12.54 13.47 5.86
N ARG A 235 -12.86 14.19 6.95
CA ARG A 235 -12.39 15.56 7.15
C ARG A 235 -10.86 15.60 7.25
N GLU A 236 -10.30 14.79 8.13
CA GLU A 236 -8.86 14.78 8.38
C GLU A 236 -8.07 14.34 7.14
N LEU A 237 -8.60 13.36 6.41
CA LEU A 237 -8.04 12.94 5.12
C LEU A 237 -8.09 14.05 4.08
N ASP A 238 -9.22 14.75 3.94
CA ASP A 238 -9.35 15.87 3.00
C ASP A 238 -8.35 16.99 3.33
N ASP A 239 -8.18 17.30 4.61
CA ASP A 239 -7.32 18.39 5.09
C ASP A 239 -5.83 18.07 4.83
N VAL A 240 -5.34 16.87 5.18
CA VAL A 240 -3.90 16.53 4.99
C VAL A 240 -3.58 16.13 3.56
N CYS A 241 -4.52 15.53 2.83
CA CYS A 241 -4.30 15.09 1.45
C CYS A 241 -4.56 16.20 0.42
N GLN A 242 -4.91 17.43 0.83
CA GLN A 242 -5.21 18.53 -0.08
C GLN A 242 -4.12 18.76 -1.14
N VAL A 243 -2.85 18.76 -0.74
CA VAL A 243 -1.72 18.92 -1.67
C VAL A 243 -1.66 17.75 -2.64
N GLY A 244 -1.85 16.52 -2.17
CA GLY A 244 -1.86 15.32 -3.01
C GLY A 244 -3.00 15.33 -4.03
N MET A 245 -4.17 15.86 -3.65
CA MET A 245 -5.31 16.02 -4.56
C MET A 245 -5.09 17.12 -5.62
N GLN A 246 -4.26 18.13 -5.33
CA GLN A 246 -4.00 19.26 -6.22
C GLN A 246 -2.82 18.99 -7.16
N GLU A 247 -1.70 18.52 -6.60
CA GLU A 247 -0.40 18.40 -7.28
C GLU A 247 -0.04 16.94 -7.60
N GLY A 248 -0.78 15.97 -7.05
CA GLY A 248 -0.53 14.53 -7.19
C GLY A 248 0.11 13.91 -5.96
N PHE A 249 -0.01 12.58 -5.84
CA PHE A 249 0.56 11.78 -4.75
C PHE A 249 1.82 11.02 -5.18
N MET A 250 2.66 10.64 -4.22
CA MET A 250 3.78 9.73 -4.43
C MET A 250 3.27 8.31 -4.66
N ASN A 251 2.95 8.01 -5.92
CA ASN A 251 2.31 6.76 -6.31
C ASN A 251 3.29 5.69 -6.82
N VAL A 252 4.59 5.90 -6.66
CA VAL A 252 5.63 4.94 -7.05
C VAL A 252 5.77 3.85 -6.00
N ALA A 253 5.21 2.67 -6.30
CA ALA A 253 5.31 1.48 -5.45
C ALA A 253 6.73 0.90 -5.42
N GLY A 254 7.52 1.12 -6.47
CA GLY A 254 8.93 0.72 -6.48
C GLY A 254 9.68 1.25 -7.68
N LEU A 255 10.99 1.45 -7.53
CA LEU A 255 11.85 1.94 -8.60
C LEU A 255 13.24 1.34 -8.45
N ARG A 256 13.74 0.68 -9.50
CA ARG A 256 15.07 0.06 -9.51
C ARG A 256 15.86 0.39 -10.78
N PRO A 257 17.02 1.04 -10.67
CA PRO A 257 17.97 1.15 -11.76
C PRO A 257 18.56 -0.21 -12.13
N ILE A 258 18.66 -0.48 -13.42
CA ILE A 258 19.18 -1.73 -13.98
C ILE A 258 20.60 -1.49 -14.49
N THR A 259 21.59 -1.85 -13.67
CA THR A 259 23.01 -1.70 -14.00
C THR A 259 23.63 -2.96 -14.63
N ASP A 260 22.99 -4.11 -14.49
CA ASP A 260 23.42 -5.39 -15.06
C ASP A 260 22.23 -6.24 -15.54
N VAL A 261 22.47 -7.14 -16.49
CA VAL A 261 21.46 -8.03 -17.07
C VAL A 261 20.91 -9.00 -16.01
N ALA A 262 21.73 -9.49 -15.07
CA ALA A 262 21.27 -10.42 -14.03
C ALA A 262 20.21 -9.79 -13.11
N MET A 263 20.16 -8.47 -13.02
CA MET A 263 19.16 -7.75 -12.23
C MET A 263 17.75 -7.87 -12.82
N ILE A 264 17.61 -8.11 -14.12
CA ILE A 264 16.29 -8.22 -14.77
C ILE A 264 15.55 -9.45 -14.24
N ASP A 265 16.21 -10.60 -14.17
CA ASP A 265 15.60 -11.84 -13.66
C ASP A 265 15.30 -11.74 -12.16
N ALA A 266 16.19 -11.12 -11.39
CA ALA A 266 15.98 -10.88 -9.97
C ALA A 266 14.82 -9.91 -9.71
N TRP A 267 14.70 -8.86 -10.52
CA TRP A 267 13.60 -7.91 -10.50
C TRP A 267 12.27 -8.57 -10.84
N PHE A 268 12.20 -9.40 -11.89
CA PHE A 268 10.97 -10.15 -12.21
C PHE A 268 10.59 -11.15 -11.11
N THR A 269 11.58 -11.75 -10.47
CA THR A 269 11.35 -12.65 -9.33
C THR A 269 10.71 -11.89 -8.17
N SER A 270 11.26 -10.73 -7.81
CA SER A 270 10.71 -9.90 -6.73
C SER A 270 9.35 -9.28 -7.10
N LEU A 271 9.14 -8.89 -8.36
CA LEU A 271 7.83 -8.47 -8.87
C LEU A 271 6.76 -9.54 -8.60
N ARG A 272 7.04 -10.81 -8.95
CA ARG A 272 6.11 -11.92 -8.71
C ARG A 272 5.83 -12.14 -7.22
N LEU A 273 6.82 -11.99 -6.35
CA LEU A 273 6.65 -12.16 -4.90
C LEU A 273 5.75 -11.08 -4.30
N GLY A 274 5.90 -9.82 -4.69
CA GLY A 274 4.97 -8.76 -4.26
C GLY A 274 3.58 -8.94 -4.84
N ALA A 275 3.47 -9.39 -6.10
CA ALA A 275 2.19 -9.75 -6.69
C ALA A 275 1.49 -10.89 -5.92
N ASP A 276 2.24 -11.91 -5.46
CA ASP A 276 1.72 -12.98 -4.59
C ASP A 276 1.25 -12.44 -3.23
N LEU A 277 1.96 -11.46 -2.66
CA LEU A 277 1.53 -10.78 -1.44
C LEU A 277 0.20 -10.05 -1.65
N LEU A 278 0.06 -9.29 -2.72
CA LEU A 278 -1.17 -8.55 -3.02
C LEU A 278 -2.35 -9.48 -3.28
N ARG A 279 -2.14 -10.58 -4.03
CA ARG A 279 -3.15 -11.63 -4.19
C ARG A 279 -3.52 -12.25 -2.86
N ALA A 280 -2.56 -12.50 -1.96
CA ALA A 280 -2.85 -13.06 -0.64
C ALA A 280 -3.65 -12.08 0.25
N ALA A 281 -3.38 -10.78 0.15
CA ALA A 281 -4.13 -9.72 0.82
C ALA A 281 -5.57 -9.62 0.29
N GLN A 282 -5.75 -9.57 -1.04
CA GLN A 282 -7.08 -9.60 -1.68
C GLN A 282 -7.85 -10.87 -1.30
N THR A 283 -7.18 -12.02 -1.32
CA THR A 283 -7.72 -13.31 -0.90
C THR A 283 -8.21 -13.33 0.56
N LEU A 284 -7.65 -12.48 1.43
CA LEU A 284 -8.12 -12.28 2.81
C LEU A 284 -9.33 -11.34 2.87
N ILE A 285 -9.33 -10.27 2.08
CA ILE A 285 -10.42 -9.27 1.98
C ILE A 285 -11.68 -9.90 1.37
N ASP A 286 -11.55 -10.70 0.31
CA ASP A 286 -12.68 -11.34 -0.39
C ASP A 286 -13.34 -12.47 0.42
N PHE A 287 -12.66 -12.97 1.44
CA PHE A 287 -13.12 -14.08 2.26
C PHE A 287 -13.93 -13.60 3.47
N ASP A 288 -15.23 -13.36 3.28
CA ASP A 288 -16.14 -13.07 4.39
C ASP A 288 -16.35 -14.33 5.26
N PRO A 289 -15.77 -14.41 6.48
CA PRO A 289 -15.83 -15.61 7.31
C PRO A 289 -17.19 -15.78 7.99
N ALA A 290 -18.07 -14.77 7.94
CA ALA A 290 -19.40 -14.81 8.52
C ALA A 290 -20.47 -15.31 7.53
N LYS A 291 -20.14 -15.44 6.24
CA LYS A 291 -21.02 -16.03 5.24
C LYS A 291 -20.87 -17.56 5.23
N PRO A 292 -21.96 -18.33 5.38
CA PRO A 292 -21.90 -19.77 5.19
C PRO A 292 -21.50 -20.09 3.75
N ARG A 293 -20.52 -20.99 3.57
CA ARG A 293 -20.20 -21.54 2.25
C ARG A 293 -21.44 -22.28 1.73
N GLY A 294 -22.01 -21.80 0.63
CA GLY A 294 -23.02 -22.53 -0.15
C GLY A 294 -22.45 -23.80 -0.76
#